data_AF-A0A7S0Y5A1-F1
#
_entry.id   AF-A0A7S0Y5A1-F1
#
_cell.length_a   1.000
_cell.length_b   1.000
_cell.length_c   1.000
_cell.angle_alpha   90.00
_cell.angle_beta   90.00
_cell.angle_gamma   90.00
#
_symmetry.space_group_name_H-M   'P 1'
#
loop_
_entity.id
_entity.type
_entity.pdbx_description
1 polymer ?
#
loop_
_entity_poly.entity_id
_entity_poly.type
_entity_poly.pdbx_seq_one_letter_code
_entity_poly.pdbx_strand_id
1 'polypeptide(L)'
;LAVASMADYNAHVAFNRGPVDSMISLLEEHFDPKAPHDRFSLELSQGMGGSKLSHSHSTHFTFVLQSLHLWREIAHDMFRLWILAEQDLLDEASPYRLMNTGQGMNRVQNAPQIARAMHEILSRVQRKMGSWVGLSVVHLGDRDVPNALVFIDKYTQVARLLDPIVRCVEAIPQLAASPSTSSIINGQFGGPERLIKAILCDFFKHGFDGSGSDGGSCIDGRLTSAWNWCSKLEKKPFYPVFLLAGFQGFDGD
;
A
#
# COMPACT_ATOMS: atom_id res chain seq x y z
N LEU A 1 9.67 30.82 -11.65
CA LEU A 1 10.43 29.77 -10.92
C LEU A 1 9.65 29.30 -9.69
N ALA A 2 9.43 30.12 -8.65
CA ALA A 2 8.68 29.68 -7.45
C ALA A 2 7.26 29.13 -7.73
N VAL A 3 6.47 29.78 -8.59
CA VAL A 3 5.11 29.32 -8.94
C VAL A 3 5.14 27.97 -9.68
N ALA A 4 6.15 27.73 -10.52
CA ALA A 4 6.32 26.45 -11.21
C ALA A 4 6.69 25.33 -10.22
N SER A 5 7.62 25.60 -9.29
CA SER A 5 7.99 24.65 -8.23
C SER A 5 6.80 24.30 -7.32
N MET A 6 5.92 25.27 -7.03
CA MET A 6 4.68 25.00 -6.29
C MET A 6 3.69 24.16 -7.11
N ALA A 7 3.59 24.39 -8.43
CA ALA A 7 2.76 23.58 -9.31
C ALA A 7 3.27 22.14 -9.38
N ASP A 8 4.59 21.94 -9.52
CA ASP A 8 5.22 20.62 -9.53
C ASP A 8 5.02 19.89 -8.19
N TYR A 9 5.18 20.60 -7.07
CA TYR A 9 4.88 20.06 -5.74
C TYR A 9 3.42 19.58 -5.65
N ASN A 10 2.47 20.44 -6.05
CA ASN A 10 1.05 20.09 -6.00
C ASN A 10 0.71 18.93 -6.93
N ALA A 11 1.29 18.89 -8.13
CA ALA A 11 1.11 17.80 -9.08
C ALA A 11 1.64 16.47 -8.52
N HIS A 12 2.84 16.48 -7.92
CA HIS A 12 3.41 15.31 -7.26
C HIS A 12 2.53 14.82 -6.11
N VAL A 13 2.08 15.72 -5.23
CA VAL A 13 1.21 15.39 -4.10
C VAL A 13 -0.11 14.81 -4.59
N ALA A 14 -0.73 15.42 -5.61
CA ALA A 14 -1.97 14.92 -6.20
C ALA A 14 -1.80 13.53 -6.82
N PHE A 15 -0.73 13.33 -7.61
CA PHE A 15 -0.45 12.04 -8.25
C PHE A 15 -0.22 10.92 -7.23
N ASN A 16 0.57 11.18 -6.17
CA ASN A 16 0.94 10.13 -5.22
C ASN A 16 -0.14 9.88 -4.15
N ARG A 17 -0.91 10.91 -3.77
CA ARG A 17 -1.99 10.75 -2.80
C ARG A 17 -3.30 10.29 -3.42
N GLY A 18 -3.57 10.66 -4.67
CA GLY A 18 -4.83 10.35 -5.35
C GLY A 18 -5.25 8.88 -5.23
N PRO A 19 -4.40 7.92 -5.63
CA PRO A 19 -4.71 6.50 -5.49
C PRO A 19 -4.95 6.06 -4.04
N VAL A 20 -4.23 6.63 -3.07
CA VAL A 20 -4.41 6.31 -1.64
C VAL A 20 -5.74 6.85 -1.13
N ASP A 21 -6.08 8.09 -1.47
CA ASP A 21 -7.35 8.73 -1.11
C ASP A 21 -8.55 7.98 -1.75
N SER A 22 -8.42 7.50 -3.00
CA SER A 22 -9.41 6.64 -3.64
C SER A 22 -9.56 5.29 -2.91
N MET A 23 -8.46 4.64 -2.52
CA MET A 23 -8.53 3.36 -1.80
C MET A 23 -9.14 3.50 -0.40
N ILE A 24 -8.91 4.62 0.29
CA ILE A 24 -9.61 4.92 1.55
C ILE A 24 -11.12 5.02 1.29
N SER A 25 -11.51 5.80 0.27
CA SER A 25 -12.93 5.99 -0.08
C SER A 25 -13.60 4.66 -0.44
N LEU A 26 -12.94 3.82 -1.25
CA LEU A 26 -13.43 2.50 -1.64
C LEU A 26 -13.57 1.54 -0.45
N LEU A 27 -12.65 1.60 0.53
CA LEU A 27 -12.76 0.82 1.76
C LEU A 27 -14.00 1.25 2.57
N GLU A 28 -14.16 2.54 2.79
CA GLU A 28 -15.26 3.11 3.60
C GLU A 28 -16.63 2.96 2.92
N GLU A 29 -16.69 3.04 1.59
CA GLU A 29 -17.93 2.88 0.82
C GLU A 29 -18.43 1.43 0.79
N HIS A 30 -17.51 0.46 0.64
CA HIS A 30 -17.90 -0.92 0.37
C HIS A 30 -17.90 -1.85 1.59
N PHE A 31 -17.32 -1.44 2.72
CA PHE A 31 -17.18 -2.27 3.91
C PHE A 31 -17.60 -1.52 5.18
N ASP A 32 -18.52 -2.10 5.95
CA ASP A 32 -18.90 -1.61 7.27
C ASP A 32 -18.12 -2.39 8.35
N PRO A 33 -17.27 -1.73 9.18
CA PRO A 33 -16.48 -2.42 10.19
C PRO A 33 -17.31 -3.19 11.24
N LYS A 34 -18.59 -2.86 11.42
CA LYS A 34 -19.49 -3.47 12.41
C LYS A 34 -20.44 -4.49 11.79
N ALA A 35 -20.64 -4.45 10.48
CA ALA A 35 -21.60 -5.29 9.77
C ALA A 35 -20.93 -6.01 8.61
N PRO A 36 -20.14 -7.08 8.88
CA PRO A 36 -19.52 -7.86 7.81
C PRO A 36 -20.61 -8.48 6.92
N HIS A 37 -20.47 -8.29 5.62
CA HIS A 37 -21.29 -9.04 4.66
C HIS A 37 -20.75 -10.47 4.56
N ASP A 38 -21.60 -11.50 4.71
CA ASP A 38 -21.19 -12.91 4.84
C ASP A 38 -20.14 -13.38 3.82
N ARG A 39 -20.23 -12.92 2.56
CA ARG A 39 -19.30 -13.29 1.48
C ARG A 39 -18.07 -12.38 1.32
N PHE A 40 -18.06 -11.20 1.93
CA PHE A 40 -17.03 -10.18 1.77
C PHE A 40 -16.42 -9.73 3.11
N SER A 41 -16.40 -10.64 4.08
CA SER A 41 -15.70 -10.40 5.35
C SER A 41 -14.19 -10.26 5.14
N LEU A 42 -13.67 -9.13 5.59
CA LEU A 42 -12.23 -8.84 5.74
C LEU A 42 -11.51 -9.65 6.83
N GLU A 43 -12.19 -10.58 7.51
CA GLU A 43 -11.56 -11.41 8.54
C GLU A 43 -10.39 -12.24 8.00
N LEU A 44 -9.32 -12.31 8.80
CA LEU A 44 -8.13 -13.10 8.54
C LEU A 44 -7.94 -14.14 9.65
N SER A 45 -7.51 -15.32 9.24
CA SER A 45 -7.03 -16.36 10.15
C SER A 45 -5.64 -16.79 9.68
N GLN A 46 -4.68 -16.79 10.60
CA GLN A 46 -3.32 -17.20 10.30
C GLN A 46 -3.29 -18.60 9.65
N GLY A 47 -2.52 -18.74 8.57
CA GLY A 47 -2.40 -19.97 7.79
C GLY A 47 -3.48 -20.11 6.69
N MET A 48 -4.62 -19.42 6.79
CA MET A 48 -5.63 -19.43 5.73
C MET A 48 -5.28 -18.44 4.62
N GLY A 49 -5.28 -18.90 3.37
CA GLY A 49 -4.93 -18.07 2.21
C GLY A 49 -3.50 -17.53 2.23
N GLY A 50 -2.61 -18.10 3.07
CA GLY A 50 -1.25 -17.60 3.27
C GLY A 50 -1.10 -16.45 4.27
N SER A 51 -2.20 -16.05 4.95
CA SER A 51 -2.18 -14.99 5.95
C SER A 51 -1.21 -15.31 7.09
N LYS A 52 -0.45 -14.32 7.53
CA LYS A 52 0.42 -14.39 8.72
C LYS A 52 -0.25 -13.77 9.94
N LEU A 53 -1.36 -13.07 9.75
CA LEU A 53 -2.12 -12.39 10.79
C LEU A 53 -3.47 -13.08 11.06
N SER A 54 -3.98 -12.91 12.28
CA SER A 54 -5.33 -13.30 12.70
C SER A 54 -6.05 -12.06 13.20
N HIS A 55 -7.03 -11.57 12.44
CA HIS A 55 -7.80 -10.37 12.75
C HIS A 55 -9.29 -10.62 12.50
N SER A 56 -10.14 -10.16 13.41
CA SER A 56 -11.59 -10.06 13.12
C SER A 56 -11.82 -9.09 11.96
N HIS A 57 -13.02 -9.12 11.34
CA HIS A 57 -13.41 -8.15 10.31
C HIS A 57 -13.14 -6.69 10.73
N SER A 58 -13.65 -6.30 11.90
CA SER A 58 -13.53 -4.93 12.43
C SER A 58 -12.07 -4.52 12.69
N THR A 59 -11.27 -5.46 13.22
CA THR A 59 -9.85 -5.27 13.50
C THR A 59 -9.07 -5.10 12.20
N HIS A 60 -9.36 -5.94 11.20
CA HIS A 60 -8.68 -5.89 9.92
C HIS A 60 -9.06 -4.65 9.11
N PHE A 61 -10.34 -4.26 9.11
CA PHE A 61 -10.79 -2.98 8.56
C PHE A 61 -9.98 -1.80 9.14
N THR A 62 -9.86 -1.75 10.48
CA THR A 62 -9.09 -0.70 11.18
C THR A 62 -7.61 -0.75 10.79
N PHE A 63 -7.03 -1.96 10.70
CA PHE A 63 -5.65 -2.17 10.29
C PHE A 63 -5.37 -1.67 8.86
N VAL A 64 -6.28 -1.92 7.92
CA VAL A 64 -6.16 -1.43 6.54
C VAL A 64 -6.31 0.08 6.50
N LEU A 65 -7.37 0.63 7.12
CA LEU A 65 -7.68 2.06 7.10
C LEU A 65 -6.52 2.91 7.65
N GLN A 66 -5.98 2.54 8.81
CA GLN A 66 -4.83 3.27 9.39
C GLN A 66 -3.56 3.13 8.53
N SER A 67 -3.38 2.01 7.80
CA SER A 67 -2.25 1.82 6.89
C SER A 67 -2.34 2.77 5.71
N LEU A 68 -3.52 2.88 5.10
CA LEU A 68 -3.77 3.81 4.00
C LEU A 68 -3.62 5.26 4.45
N HIS A 69 -4.13 5.62 5.64
CA HIS A 69 -3.88 6.95 6.19
C HIS A 69 -2.40 7.22 6.46
N LEU A 70 -1.65 6.24 6.94
CA LEU A 70 -0.21 6.39 7.10
C LEU A 70 0.49 6.64 5.77
N TRP A 71 0.19 5.83 4.75
CA TRP A 71 0.75 5.99 3.41
C TRP A 71 0.39 7.34 2.79
N ARG A 72 -0.84 7.83 3.01
CA ARG A 72 -1.27 9.15 2.57
C ARG A 72 -0.43 10.27 3.19
N GLU A 73 -0.17 10.22 4.50
CA GLU A 73 0.65 11.22 5.18
C GLU A 73 2.13 11.13 4.79
N ILE A 74 2.64 9.92 4.52
CA ILE A 74 3.99 9.74 3.98
C ILE A 74 4.10 10.36 2.58
N ALA A 75 3.15 10.09 1.70
CA ALA A 75 3.11 10.67 0.35
C ALA A 75 2.99 12.20 0.40
N HIS A 76 2.24 12.75 1.37
CA HIS A 76 2.15 14.18 1.60
C HIS A 76 3.50 14.80 2.01
N ASP A 77 4.23 14.14 2.91
CA ASP A 77 5.51 14.60 3.44
C ASP A 77 6.72 14.17 2.58
N MET A 78 6.51 13.53 1.42
CA MET A 78 7.58 12.89 0.64
C MET A 78 8.73 13.84 0.28
N PHE A 79 8.44 15.08 -0.11
CA PHE A 79 9.50 16.06 -0.39
C PHE A 79 10.38 16.39 0.82
N ARG A 80 9.76 16.49 2.01
CA ARG A 80 10.53 16.67 3.26
C ARG A 80 11.38 15.43 3.50
N LEU A 81 10.81 14.24 3.35
CA LEU A 81 11.52 12.98 3.55
C LEU A 81 12.70 12.83 2.57
N TRP A 82 12.56 13.26 1.32
CA TRP A 82 13.66 13.28 0.34
C TRP A 82 14.84 14.15 0.79
N ILE A 83 14.56 15.38 1.25
CA ILE A 83 15.62 16.27 1.73
C ILE A 83 16.34 15.64 2.93
N LEU A 84 15.59 15.06 3.87
CA LEU A 84 16.17 14.38 5.04
C LEU A 84 16.95 13.12 4.62
N ALA A 85 16.53 12.44 3.55
CA ALA A 85 17.25 11.30 2.99
C ALA A 85 18.63 11.70 2.49
N GLU A 86 18.72 12.79 1.73
CA GLU A 86 20.00 13.31 1.26
C GLU A 86 20.91 13.70 2.43
N GLN A 87 20.36 14.35 3.46
CA GLN A 87 21.11 14.71 4.65
C GLN A 87 21.63 13.48 5.39
N ASP A 88 20.84 12.42 5.53
CA ASP A 88 21.26 11.17 6.18
C ASP A 88 22.30 10.40 5.33
N LEU A 89 22.17 10.39 4.00
CA LEU A 89 23.11 9.70 3.10
C LEU A 89 24.47 10.39 3.05
N LEU A 90 24.49 11.72 3.10
CA LEU A 90 25.69 12.54 3.00
C LEU A 90 26.32 12.89 4.36
N ASP A 91 25.77 12.38 5.47
CA ASP A 91 26.31 12.63 6.80
C ASP A 91 27.65 11.91 6.99
N GLU A 92 28.74 12.68 6.98
CA GLU A 92 30.11 12.19 7.23
C GLU A 92 30.26 11.56 8.64
N ALA A 93 29.43 11.95 9.60
CA ALA A 93 29.42 11.36 10.95
C ALA A 93 28.75 9.98 10.99
N SER A 94 28.00 9.60 9.95
CA SER A 94 27.26 8.34 9.84
C SER A 94 27.66 7.57 8.58
N PRO A 95 28.89 7.03 8.50
CA PRO A 95 29.32 6.28 7.33
C PRO A 95 28.59 4.94 7.21
N TYR A 96 28.37 4.49 5.97
CA TYR A 96 27.76 3.17 5.73
C TYR A 96 28.73 2.03 6.06
N ARG A 97 28.16 0.86 6.38
CA ARG A 97 28.87 -0.41 6.46
C ARG A 97 28.36 -1.35 5.39
N LEU A 98 29.26 -2.05 4.72
CA LEU A 98 28.88 -3.08 3.77
C LEU A 98 28.52 -4.36 4.54
N MET A 99 27.25 -4.78 4.50
CA MET A 99 26.73 -5.92 5.28
C MET A 99 25.86 -6.82 4.41
N ASN A 100 25.91 -8.13 4.66
CA ASN A 100 24.93 -9.06 4.09
C ASN A 100 23.65 -8.97 4.94
N THR A 101 22.54 -8.57 4.33
CA THR A 101 21.25 -8.38 5.03
C THR A 101 20.34 -9.61 4.95
N GLY A 102 20.79 -10.70 4.32
CA GLY A 102 19.95 -11.82 3.91
C GLY A 102 19.26 -11.60 2.56
N GLN A 103 19.28 -10.37 2.04
CA GLN A 103 18.80 -10.00 0.70
C GLN A 103 19.96 -9.69 -0.27
N GLY A 104 21.19 -10.01 0.13
CA GLY A 104 22.42 -9.64 -0.57
C GLY A 104 23.28 -8.65 0.21
N MET A 105 24.37 -8.23 -0.42
CA MET A 105 25.30 -7.24 0.16
C MET A 105 24.76 -5.82 -0.05
N ASN A 106 24.50 -5.12 1.06
CA ASN A 106 23.96 -3.76 1.05
C ASN A 106 24.86 -2.79 1.81
N ARG A 107 24.82 -1.52 1.38
CA ARG A 107 25.36 -0.40 2.17
C ARG A 107 24.35 -0.05 3.24
N VAL A 108 24.60 -0.52 4.46
CA VAL A 108 23.75 -0.26 5.63
C VAL A 108 24.22 1.02 6.30
N GLN A 109 23.33 2.00 6.47
CA GLN A 109 23.63 3.31 7.02
C GLN A 109 22.49 3.78 7.91
N ASN A 110 22.81 4.28 9.10
CA ASN A 110 21.82 4.89 9.97
C ASN A 110 21.23 6.14 9.29
N ALA A 111 19.91 6.31 9.37
CA ALA A 111 19.21 7.47 8.84
C ALA A 111 18.34 8.13 9.95
N PRO A 112 18.97 8.77 10.94
CA PRO A 112 18.28 9.30 12.12
C PRO A 112 17.28 10.43 11.80
N GLN A 113 17.48 11.19 10.72
CA GLN A 113 16.61 12.32 10.38
C GLN A 113 15.30 11.85 9.77
N ILE A 114 15.35 10.92 8.80
CA ILE A 114 14.14 10.25 8.30
C ILE A 114 13.46 9.50 9.44
N ALA A 115 14.20 8.74 10.26
CA ALA A 115 13.61 7.99 11.37
C ALA A 115 12.74 8.90 12.25
N ARG A 116 13.27 10.07 12.64
CA ARG A 116 12.54 11.05 13.44
C ARG A 116 11.28 11.56 12.73
N ALA A 117 11.41 11.97 11.46
CA ALA A 117 10.28 12.46 10.69
C ALA A 117 9.18 11.40 10.51
N MET A 118 9.55 10.13 10.34
CA MET A 118 8.61 9.03 10.24
C MET A 118 7.87 8.74 11.55
N HIS A 119 8.55 8.84 12.69
CA HIS A 119 7.90 8.74 13.99
C HIS A 119 6.93 9.91 14.24
N GLU A 120 7.25 11.11 13.75
CA GLU A 120 6.32 12.26 13.80
C GLU A 120 5.07 12.01 12.95
N ILE A 121 5.23 11.53 11.71
CA ILE A 121 4.13 11.17 10.81
C ILE A 121 3.25 10.09 11.46
N LEU A 122 3.86 9.00 11.93
CA LEU A 122 3.15 7.91 12.60
C LEU A 122 2.37 8.41 13.82
N SER A 123 2.97 9.26 14.64
CA SER A 123 2.31 9.83 15.82
C SER A 123 1.11 10.71 15.44
N ARG A 124 1.19 11.47 14.33
CA ARG A 124 0.03 12.24 13.83
C ARG A 124 -1.11 11.32 13.42
N VAL A 125 -0.80 10.25 12.68
CA VAL A 125 -1.79 9.28 12.20
C VAL A 125 -2.42 8.53 13.38
N GLN A 126 -1.63 8.05 14.33
CA GLN A 126 -2.12 7.36 15.54
C GLN A 126 -3.08 8.24 16.34
N ARG A 127 -2.76 9.52 16.54
CA ARG A 127 -3.67 10.46 17.21
C ARG A 127 -4.97 10.66 16.44
N LYS A 128 -4.90 10.74 15.10
CA LYS A 128 -6.09 10.89 14.25
C LYS A 128 -6.98 9.65 14.29
N MET A 129 -6.40 8.45 14.29
CA MET A 129 -7.14 7.19 14.29
C MET A 129 -7.69 6.80 15.67
N GLY A 130 -7.13 7.32 16.76
CA GLY A 130 -7.56 7.05 18.14
C GLY A 130 -7.23 5.65 18.67
N SER A 131 -6.96 4.69 17.78
CA SER A 131 -6.41 3.37 18.10
C SER A 131 -5.37 2.95 17.05
N TRP A 132 -4.52 1.97 17.39
CA TRP A 132 -3.50 1.45 16.49
C TRP A 132 -3.43 -0.07 16.54
N VAL A 133 -3.62 -0.74 15.40
CA VAL A 133 -3.55 -2.20 15.27
C VAL A 133 -2.20 -2.62 14.67
N GLY A 134 -1.49 -3.57 15.28
CA GLY A 134 -0.20 -4.06 14.78
C GLY A 134 1.02 -3.25 15.24
N LEU A 135 2.20 -3.63 14.78
CA LEU A 135 3.46 -3.06 15.28
C LEU A 135 3.71 -1.64 14.74
N SER A 136 4.27 -0.78 15.60
CA SER A 136 4.70 0.59 15.27
C SER A 136 6.18 0.67 14.83
N VAL A 137 6.81 -0.49 14.60
CA VAL A 137 8.24 -0.58 14.23
C VAL A 137 8.44 -0.02 12.82
N VAL A 138 9.32 0.97 12.70
CA VAL A 138 9.84 1.50 11.44
C VAL A 138 11.27 0.99 11.29
N HIS A 139 11.52 0.20 10.25
CA HIS A 139 12.84 -0.28 9.92
C HIS A 139 13.61 0.79 9.17
N LEU A 140 14.84 1.07 9.60
CA LEU A 140 15.71 2.05 8.93
C LEU A 140 17.16 1.91 9.40
N GLY A 141 18.09 1.80 8.45
CA GLY A 141 19.50 1.55 8.75
C GLY A 141 19.77 0.15 9.28
N ASP A 142 18.92 -0.82 8.93
CA ASP A 142 19.02 -2.20 9.40
C ASP A 142 18.97 -3.20 8.23
N ARG A 143 18.74 -4.49 8.53
CA ARG A 143 18.69 -5.52 7.48
C ARG A 143 17.47 -5.40 6.56
N ASP A 144 16.37 -4.83 7.04
CA ASP A 144 15.07 -4.82 6.37
C ASP A 144 14.91 -3.54 5.52
N VAL A 145 15.49 -2.43 5.99
CA VAL A 145 15.63 -1.16 5.25
C VAL A 145 17.07 -0.65 5.44
N PRO A 146 18.02 -1.00 4.55
CA PRO A 146 19.44 -0.73 4.72
C PRO A 146 19.83 0.74 4.90
N ASN A 147 19.14 1.66 4.24
CA ASN A 147 19.50 3.06 4.25
C ASN A 147 18.30 3.93 3.82
N ALA A 148 18.49 5.25 3.91
CA ALA A 148 17.51 6.25 3.53
C ALA A 148 17.04 6.15 2.07
N LEU A 149 17.91 5.75 1.14
CA LEU A 149 17.53 5.59 -0.27
C LEU A 149 16.51 4.46 -0.46
N VAL A 150 16.76 3.30 0.16
CA VAL A 150 15.83 2.16 0.10
C VAL A 150 14.50 2.53 0.77
N PHE A 151 14.54 3.28 1.87
CA PHE A 151 13.32 3.78 2.51
C PHE A 151 12.48 4.62 1.53
N ILE A 152 13.11 5.61 0.91
CA ILE A 152 12.44 6.47 -0.06
C ILE A 152 11.85 5.68 -1.22
N ASP A 153 12.65 4.79 -1.82
CA ASP A 153 12.22 3.98 -2.95
C ASP A 153 10.98 3.13 -2.62
N LYS A 154 10.95 2.52 -1.42
CA LYS A 154 9.77 1.78 -0.97
C LYS A 154 8.50 2.64 -0.97
N TYR A 155 8.53 3.81 -0.34
CA TYR A 155 7.31 4.60 -0.14
C TYR A 155 6.88 5.42 -1.37
N THR A 156 7.77 5.71 -2.31
CA THR A 156 7.38 6.33 -3.60
C THR A 156 6.60 5.36 -4.50
N GLN A 157 6.74 4.04 -4.27
CA GLN A 157 6.04 3.02 -5.05
C GLN A 157 4.57 2.82 -4.63
N VAL A 158 4.13 3.34 -3.49
CA VAL A 158 2.75 3.12 -2.99
C VAL A 158 1.70 3.51 -4.03
N ALA A 159 1.84 4.68 -4.65
CA ALA A 159 0.89 5.15 -5.65
C ALA A 159 0.84 4.23 -6.87
N ARG A 160 2.00 3.76 -7.33
CA ARG A 160 2.13 2.84 -8.47
C ARG A 160 1.49 1.48 -8.21
N LEU A 161 1.52 1.03 -6.95
CA LEU A 161 0.87 -0.19 -6.52
C LEU A 161 -0.67 -0.04 -6.46
N LEU A 162 -1.17 1.09 -5.96
CA LEU A 162 -2.62 1.29 -5.76
C LEU A 162 -3.35 1.73 -7.04
N ASP A 163 -2.73 2.56 -7.87
CA ASP A 163 -3.38 3.17 -9.04
C ASP A 163 -3.99 2.12 -10.01
N PRO A 164 -3.30 1.02 -10.37
CA PRO A 164 -3.90 0.02 -11.24
C PRO A 164 -5.14 -0.67 -10.66
N ILE A 165 -5.21 -0.80 -9.33
CA ILE A 165 -6.37 -1.38 -8.65
C ILE A 165 -7.55 -0.41 -8.72
N VAL A 166 -7.30 0.87 -8.42
CA VAL A 166 -8.30 1.94 -8.49
C VAL A 166 -8.85 2.04 -9.92
N ARG A 167 -7.97 2.15 -10.92
CA ARG A 167 -8.37 2.25 -12.34
C ARG A 167 -9.17 1.04 -12.81
N CYS A 168 -8.78 -0.17 -12.39
CA CYS A 168 -9.53 -1.38 -12.69
C CYS A 168 -10.95 -1.31 -12.10
N VAL A 169 -11.08 -0.94 -10.82
CA VAL A 169 -12.37 -0.82 -10.14
C VAL A 169 -13.27 0.23 -10.80
N GLU A 170 -12.73 1.40 -11.13
CA GLU A 170 -13.45 2.49 -11.79
C GLU A 170 -13.88 2.15 -13.23
N ALA A 171 -13.15 1.30 -13.93
CA ALA A 171 -13.48 0.88 -15.30
C ALA A 171 -14.62 -0.15 -15.34
N ILE A 172 -14.86 -0.92 -14.27
CA ILE A 172 -15.80 -2.04 -14.25
C ILE A 172 -17.22 -1.65 -14.71
N PRO A 173 -17.84 -0.54 -14.26
CA PRO A 173 -19.18 -0.16 -14.71
C PRO A 173 -19.27 0.03 -16.23
N GLN A 174 -18.26 0.64 -16.84
CA GLN A 174 -18.20 0.84 -18.29
C GLN A 174 -17.98 -0.49 -19.02
N LEU A 175 -17.08 -1.33 -18.52
CA LEU A 175 -16.85 -2.67 -19.05
C LEU A 175 -18.11 -3.55 -18.95
N ALA A 176 -18.90 -3.40 -17.89
CA ALA A 176 -20.14 -4.15 -17.72
C ALA A 176 -21.24 -3.72 -18.70
N ALA A 177 -21.23 -2.44 -19.12
CA ALA A 177 -22.16 -1.89 -20.10
C ALA A 177 -21.79 -2.26 -21.56
N SER A 178 -20.52 -2.56 -21.83
CA SER A 178 -20.06 -2.93 -23.17
C SER A 178 -20.48 -4.36 -23.54
N PRO A 179 -21.12 -4.59 -24.70
CA PRO A 179 -21.55 -5.92 -25.13
C PRO A 179 -20.42 -6.96 -25.22
N SER A 180 -19.20 -6.53 -25.51
CA SER A 180 -18.04 -7.42 -25.68
C SER A 180 -17.50 -7.98 -24.36
N THR A 181 -17.72 -7.28 -23.25
CA THR A 181 -17.14 -7.60 -21.92
C THR A 181 -18.20 -7.90 -20.86
N SER A 182 -19.47 -7.56 -21.12
CA SER A 182 -20.59 -7.76 -20.20
C SER A 182 -20.81 -9.23 -19.85
N SER A 183 -20.57 -10.16 -20.77
CA SER A 183 -20.73 -11.61 -20.54
C SER A 183 -19.76 -12.14 -19.49
N ILE A 184 -18.52 -11.63 -19.47
CA ILE A 184 -17.50 -11.98 -18.47
C ILE A 184 -17.93 -11.44 -17.11
N ILE A 185 -18.28 -10.15 -17.03
CA ILE A 185 -18.59 -9.49 -15.75
C ILE A 185 -19.89 -10.02 -15.14
N ASN A 186 -20.95 -10.11 -15.92
CA ASN A 186 -22.25 -10.55 -15.42
C ASN A 186 -22.29 -12.08 -15.25
N GLY A 187 -21.73 -12.82 -16.20
CA GLY A 187 -21.77 -14.29 -16.19
C GLY A 187 -20.83 -14.91 -15.17
N GLN A 188 -19.56 -14.48 -15.11
CA GLN A 188 -18.56 -15.10 -14.23
C GLN A 188 -18.59 -14.53 -12.81
N PHE A 189 -18.77 -13.21 -12.68
CA PHE A 189 -18.65 -12.54 -11.38
C PHE A 189 -19.99 -12.15 -10.76
N GLY A 190 -21.09 -12.32 -11.48
CA GLY A 190 -22.43 -12.02 -10.99
C GLY A 190 -22.73 -10.53 -10.90
N GLY A 191 -22.08 -9.72 -11.75
CA GLY A 191 -22.35 -8.29 -11.90
C GLY A 191 -21.21 -7.37 -11.45
N PRO A 192 -21.26 -6.08 -11.84
CA PRO A 192 -20.20 -5.11 -11.58
C PRO A 192 -19.94 -4.88 -10.09
N GLU A 193 -21.00 -4.69 -9.28
CA GLU A 193 -20.85 -4.45 -7.83
C GLU A 193 -20.17 -5.62 -7.13
N ARG A 194 -20.54 -6.85 -7.51
CA ARG A 194 -19.99 -8.06 -6.92
C ARG A 194 -18.52 -8.26 -7.29
N LEU A 195 -18.14 -7.93 -8.52
CA LEU A 195 -16.76 -7.95 -8.97
C LEU A 195 -15.90 -6.89 -8.26
N ILE A 196 -16.39 -5.66 -8.14
CA ILE A 196 -15.71 -4.57 -7.40
C ILE A 196 -15.43 -5.02 -5.97
N LYS A 197 -16.45 -5.50 -5.24
CA LYS A 197 -16.29 -6.01 -3.88
C LYS A 197 -15.36 -7.21 -3.79
N ALA A 198 -15.34 -8.09 -4.80
CA ALA A 198 -14.43 -9.23 -4.83
C ALA A 198 -12.95 -8.81 -4.94
N ILE A 199 -12.65 -7.87 -5.84
CA ILE A 199 -11.30 -7.31 -6.00
C ILE A 199 -10.86 -6.60 -4.72
N LEU A 200 -11.70 -5.70 -4.19
CA LEU A 200 -11.39 -4.92 -3.01
C LEU A 200 -11.25 -5.79 -1.75
N CYS A 201 -12.14 -6.75 -1.54
CA CYS A 201 -12.07 -7.67 -0.40
C CYS A 201 -10.77 -8.48 -0.45
N ASP A 202 -10.43 -9.03 -1.62
CA ASP A 202 -9.20 -9.80 -1.80
C ASP A 202 -7.93 -8.95 -1.57
N PHE A 203 -7.89 -7.72 -2.08
CA PHE A 203 -6.78 -6.79 -1.83
C PHE A 203 -6.70 -6.36 -0.37
N PHE A 204 -7.79 -5.89 0.23
CA PHE A 204 -7.77 -5.42 1.62
C PHE A 204 -7.45 -6.54 2.61
N LYS A 205 -7.79 -7.80 2.29
CA LYS A 205 -7.34 -8.95 3.05
C LYS A 205 -5.85 -9.22 2.81
N HIS A 206 -5.51 -9.60 1.58
CA HIS A 206 -4.23 -10.25 1.29
C HIS A 206 -3.10 -9.29 0.92
N GLY A 207 -3.42 -8.02 0.64
CA GLY A 207 -2.45 -6.93 0.57
C GLY A 207 -2.02 -6.42 1.95
N PHE A 208 -2.66 -6.87 3.04
CA PHE A 208 -2.38 -6.43 4.41
C PHE A 208 -2.28 -7.60 5.40
N ASP A 209 -2.03 -8.82 4.92
CA ASP A 209 -2.09 -10.04 5.73
C ASP A 209 -0.75 -10.45 6.38
N GLY A 210 0.27 -9.58 6.31
CA GLY A 210 1.60 -9.83 6.85
C GLY A 210 2.46 -10.77 6.00
N SER A 211 1.98 -11.23 4.84
CA SER A 211 2.77 -12.05 3.92
C SER A 211 3.84 -11.23 3.17
N GLY A 212 4.75 -11.92 2.46
CA GLY A 212 5.84 -11.30 1.70
C GLY A 212 7.17 -11.12 2.46
N SER A 213 7.17 -11.32 3.79
CA SER A 213 8.37 -11.35 4.64
C SER A 213 8.18 -12.33 5.81
N ASP A 214 8.99 -12.19 6.87
CA ASP A 214 8.96 -13.00 8.11
C ASP A 214 7.64 -12.89 8.92
N GLY A 215 6.55 -12.34 8.36
CA GLY A 215 5.24 -12.30 9.00
C GLY A 215 4.98 -11.07 9.85
N GLY A 216 5.11 -9.88 9.27
CA GLY A 216 5.12 -8.62 10.03
C GLY A 216 3.87 -7.75 9.88
N SER A 217 3.38 -7.21 11.00
CA SER A 217 2.42 -6.10 11.05
C SER A 217 3.09 -4.72 11.26
N CYS A 218 4.43 -4.69 11.19
CA CYS A 218 5.25 -3.48 11.24
C CYS A 218 4.98 -2.58 10.04
N ILE A 219 5.48 -1.34 10.10
CA ILE A 219 5.16 -0.30 9.12
C ILE A 219 5.59 -0.72 7.71
N ASP A 220 6.82 -1.20 7.57
CA ASP A 220 7.35 -1.68 6.29
C ASP A 220 6.75 -3.03 5.87
N GLY A 221 6.33 -3.84 6.85
CA GLY A 221 5.65 -5.13 6.62
C GLY A 221 4.32 -4.97 5.89
N ARG A 222 3.55 -3.93 6.21
CA ARG A 222 2.28 -3.60 5.53
C ARG A 222 2.48 -3.42 4.03
N LEU A 223 3.50 -2.65 3.64
CA LEU A 223 3.80 -2.40 2.23
C LEU A 223 4.35 -3.65 1.53
N THR A 224 5.11 -4.47 2.27
CA THR A 224 5.63 -5.74 1.75
C THR A 224 4.51 -6.73 1.40
N SER A 225 3.46 -6.79 2.24
CA SER A 225 2.27 -7.60 1.93
C SER A 225 1.53 -7.13 0.68
N ALA A 226 1.40 -5.82 0.50
CA ALA A 226 0.78 -5.26 -0.69
C ALA A 226 1.58 -5.63 -1.95
N TRP A 227 2.90 -5.50 -1.92
CA TRP A 227 3.77 -5.93 -3.01
C TRP A 227 3.64 -7.42 -3.32
N ASN A 228 3.57 -8.25 -2.29
CA ASN A 228 3.33 -9.69 -2.45
C ASN A 228 1.95 -10.01 -3.03
N TRP A 229 0.94 -9.16 -2.82
CA TRP A 229 -0.34 -9.30 -3.50
C TRP A 229 -0.22 -8.98 -4.99
N CYS A 230 0.47 -7.88 -5.33
CA CYS A 230 0.70 -7.45 -6.71
C CYS A 230 1.46 -8.50 -7.52
N SER A 231 2.48 -9.14 -6.93
CA SER A 231 3.26 -10.21 -7.58
C SER A 231 2.51 -11.53 -7.79
N LYS A 232 1.24 -11.59 -7.35
CA LYS A 232 0.35 -12.73 -7.53
C LYS A 232 -0.91 -12.35 -8.31
N LEU A 233 -1.02 -11.11 -8.79
CA LEU A 233 -2.22 -10.62 -9.46
C LEU A 233 -2.59 -11.52 -10.66
N GLU A 234 -1.60 -11.97 -11.42
CA GLU A 234 -1.77 -12.84 -12.60
C GLU A 234 -2.42 -14.19 -12.29
N LYS A 235 -2.38 -14.62 -11.02
CA LYS A 235 -2.99 -15.87 -10.53
C LYS A 235 -4.42 -15.68 -10.04
N LYS A 236 -4.91 -14.44 -9.96
CA LYS A 236 -6.23 -14.14 -9.40
C LYS A 236 -7.31 -14.27 -10.48
N PRO A 237 -8.51 -14.75 -10.12
CA PRO A 237 -9.57 -15.00 -11.10
C PRO A 237 -10.03 -13.75 -11.84
N PHE A 238 -9.89 -12.57 -11.22
CA PHE A 238 -10.23 -11.28 -11.82
C PHE A 238 -9.09 -10.64 -12.63
N TYR A 239 -7.94 -11.31 -12.80
CA TYR A 239 -6.84 -10.79 -13.63
C TYR A 239 -7.26 -10.40 -15.06
N PRO A 240 -8.10 -11.17 -15.77
CA PRO A 240 -8.58 -10.75 -17.10
C PRO A 240 -9.29 -9.39 -17.10
N VAL A 241 -9.93 -9.01 -15.99
CA VAL A 241 -10.60 -7.71 -15.84
C VAL A 241 -9.57 -6.59 -15.77
N PHE A 242 -8.44 -6.80 -15.09
CA PHE A 242 -7.33 -5.85 -15.08
C PHE A 242 -6.80 -5.61 -16.50
N LEU A 243 -6.61 -6.67 -17.29
CA LEU A 243 -6.19 -6.54 -18.69
C LEU A 243 -7.20 -5.76 -19.53
N LEU A 244 -8.50 -6.02 -19.35
CA LEU A 244 -9.57 -5.27 -20.03
C LEU A 244 -9.64 -3.80 -19.60
N ALA A 245 -9.25 -3.49 -18.36
CA ALA A 245 -9.11 -2.12 -17.87
C ALA A 245 -7.80 -1.44 -18.30
N GLY A 246 -6.97 -2.09 -19.12
CA GLY A 246 -5.73 -1.53 -19.65
C GLY A 246 -4.52 -1.71 -18.74
N PHE A 247 -4.53 -2.69 -17.84
CA PHE A 247 -3.38 -3.02 -17.00
C PHE A 247 -2.19 -3.53 -17.83
N GLN A 248 -1.03 -2.91 -17.65
CA GLN A 248 0.24 -3.29 -18.30
C GLN A 248 1.29 -3.79 -17.31
N GLY A 249 1.15 -3.43 -16.03
CA GLY A 249 2.11 -3.74 -14.97
C GLY A 249 1.98 -2.74 -13.82
N PHE A 250 2.67 -3.01 -12.72
CA PHE A 250 2.74 -2.09 -11.56
C PHE A 250 3.94 -1.12 -11.64
N ASP A 251 4.92 -1.39 -12.49
CA ASP A 251 6.12 -0.57 -12.60
C ASP A 251 6.01 0.57 -13.63
N GLY A 252 4.88 0.66 -14.36
CA GLY A 252 4.76 1.51 -15.55
C GLY A 252 5.64 1.00 -16.69
N ASP A 253 5.42 1.50 -17.90
CA ASP A 253 6.19 1.13 -19.11
C ASP A 253 7.72 1.34 -18.96
#